data_AF-A0A2D4J596-F1
#
_entry.id   AF-A0A2D4J596-F1
#
_cell.length_a   1.000
_cell.length_b   1.000
_cell.length_c   1.000
_cell.angle_alpha   90.00
_cell.angle_beta   90.00
_cell.angle_gamma   90.00
#
_symmetry.space_group_name_H-M   'P 1'
#
loop_
_entity.id
_entity.type
_entity.pdbx_description
1 polymer ?
#
loop_
_entity_poly.entity_id
_entity_poly.type
_entity_poly.pdbx_seq_one_letter_code
_entity_poly.pdbx_strand_id
1 'polypeptide(L)'
;QNDIRKLERQAQLTPKNEQIINNWKLAKHKLNLLEQERNLRALKFVKQNYFENANKPGRWLAYRLRKEKEKRWIQQLQDKEGKIQNDMEKKKALVLEYFH
;
A
#
# COMPACT_ATOMS: atom_id res chain seq x y z
N GLN A 1 -22.43 5.23 25.42
CA GLN A 1 -23.46 4.49 24.65
C GLN A 1 -24.67 4.10 25.52
N ASN A 2 -24.47 3.63 26.76
CA ASN A 2 -25.58 3.26 27.66
C ASN A 2 -26.55 4.41 27.97
N ASP A 3 -26.07 5.66 28.05
CA ASP A 3 -26.93 6.79 28.39
C ASP A 3 -27.84 7.24 27.24
N ILE A 4 -27.39 7.13 25.99
CA ILE A 4 -28.23 7.38 24.81
C ILE A 4 -29.35 6.34 24.74
N ARG A 5 -29.05 5.06 25.03
CA ARG A 5 -30.06 3.99 25.09
C ARG A 5 -31.07 4.20 26.22
N LYS A 6 -30.63 4.72 27.37
CA LYS A 6 -31.53 5.09 28.48
C LYS A 6 -32.44 6.25 28.09
N LEU A 7 -31.89 7.29 27.46
CA LEU A 7 -32.64 8.44 26.95
C LEU A 7 -33.61 8.04 25.83
N GLU A 8 -33.23 7.09 24.98
CA GLU A 8 -34.08 6.52 23.94
C GLU A 8 -35.30 5.80 24.53
N ARG A 9 -35.07 4.93 25.54
CA ARG A 9 -36.15 4.24 26.25
C ARG A 9 -37.06 5.23 26.98
N GLN A 10 -36.50 6.25 27.62
CA GLN A 10 -37.29 7.29 28.28
C GLN A 10 -38.11 8.11 27.27
N ALA A 11 -37.53 8.48 26.13
CA ALA A 11 -38.25 9.18 25.06
C ALA A 11 -39.42 8.34 24.51
N GLN A 12 -39.26 7.01 24.40
CA GLN A 12 -40.32 6.09 23.98
C GLN A 12 -41.43 5.96 25.03
N LEU A 13 -41.08 5.93 26.31
CA LEU A 13 -42.03 5.81 27.42
C LEU A 13 -42.79 7.13 27.68
N THR A 14 -42.17 8.29 27.43
CA THR A 14 -42.77 9.61 27.64
C THR A 14 -42.78 10.44 26.35
N PRO A 15 -43.64 10.13 25.38
CA PRO A 15 -43.66 10.80 24.07
C PRO A 15 -44.11 12.26 24.10
N LYS A 16 -44.70 12.73 25.21
CA LYS A 16 -45.08 14.14 25.40
C LYS A 16 -43.96 15.01 25.99
N ASN A 17 -42.86 14.42 26.44
CA ASN A 17 -41.75 15.16 27.04
C ASN A 17 -40.74 15.57 25.95
N GLU A 18 -40.97 16.74 25.35
CA GLU A 18 -40.12 17.29 24.29
C GLU A 18 -38.67 17.49 24.72
N GLN A 19 -38.42 17.81 26.00
CA GLN A 19 -37.08 18.00 26.55
C GLN A 19 -36.25 16.71 26.41
N ILE A 20 -36.82 15.56 26.78
CA ILE A 20 -36.16 14.26 26.73
C ILE A 20 -35.93 13.84 25.26
N ILE A 21 -36.91 14.07 24.39
CA ILE A 21 -36.81 13.76 22.95
C ILE A 21 -35.71 14.59 22.29
N ASN A 22 -35.65 15.89 22.56
CA ASN A 22 -34.63 16.79 22.00
C ASN A 22 -33.23 16.43 22.50
N ASN A 23 -33.09 16.11 23.80
CA ASN A 23 -31.82 15.66 24.37
C ASN A 23 -31.34 14.35 23.75
N TRP A 24 -32.23 13.38 23.53
CA TRP A 24 -31.89 12.14 22.83
C TRP A 24 -31.45 12.38 21.38
N LYS A 25 -32.22 13.17 20.62
CA LYS A 25 -31.88 13.53 19.22
C LYS A 25 -30.51 14.20 19.13
N LEU A 26 -30.23 15.14 20.02
CA LEU A 26 -28.96 15.88 20.06
C LEU A 26 -27.79 14.97 20.44
N ALA A 27 -27.96 14.07 21.41
CA ALA A 27 -26.95 13.10 21.78
C ALA A 27 -26.66 12.10 20.65
N LYS A 28 -27.70 11.64 19.94
CA LYS A 28 -27.56 10.77 18.76
C LYS A 28 -26.81 11.48 17.62
N HIS A 29 -27.13 12.74 17.37
CA HIS A 29 -26.47 13.53 16.32
C HIS A 29 -24.97 13.75 16.64
N LYS A 30 -24.64 14.10 17.89
CA LYS A 30 -23.24 14.22 18.34
C LYS A 30 -22.46 12.92 18.17
N LEU A 31 -23.06 11.78 18.51
CA LEU A 31 -22.42 10.48 18.32
C LEU A 31 -22.14 10.21 16.84
N ASN A 32 -23.10 10.47 15.96
CA ASN A 32 -22.94 10.27 14.52
C ASN A 32 -21.83 11.15 13.94
N LEU A 33 -21.73 12.42 14.37
CA LEU A 33 -20.64 13.30 13.95
C LEU A 33 -19.26 12.75 14.33
N LEU A 34 -19.09 12.28 15.57
CA LEU A 34 -17.84 11.68 16.03
C LEU A 34 -17.46 10.42 15.22
N GLU A 35 -18.46 9.60 14.88
CA GLU A 35 -18.26 8.40 14.07
C GLU A 35 -17.87 8.76 12.62
N GLN A 36 -18.53 9.75 12.03
CA GLN A 36 -18.18 10.28 10.71
C GLN A 36 -16.74 10.83 10.68
N GLU A 37 -16.34 11.61 11.68
CA GLU A 37 -14.95 12.11 11.77
C GLU A 37 -13.93 10.98 11.93
N ARG A 38 -14.25 9.94 12.70
CA ARG A 38 -13.39 8.77 12.85
C ARG A 38 -13.22 8.04 11.52
N ASN A 39 -14.31 7.85 10.79
CA ASN A 39 -14.30 7.19 9.49
C ASN A 39 -13.53 8.02 8.45
N LEU A 40 -13.71 9.33 8.43
CA LEU A 40 -12.95 10.24 7.55
C LEU A 40 -11.44 10.17 7.83
N ARG A 41 -11.04 10.13 9.10
CA ARG A 41 -9.63 9.96 9.50
C ARG A 41 -9.07 8.62 9.02
N ALA A 42 -9.82 7.53 9.21
CA ALA A 42 -9.41 6.20 8.76
C ALA A 42 -9.26 6.14 7.23
N LEU A 43 -10.22 6.70 6.49
CA LEU A 43 -10.16 6.78 5.02
C LEU A 43 -8.95 7.58 4.54
N LYS A 44 -8.68 8.74 5.17
CA LYS A 44 -7.51 9.56 4.85
C LYS A 44 -6.21 8.78 5.08
N PHE A 45 -6.11 8.07 6.21
CA PHE A 45 -4.96 7.24 6.53
C PHE A 45 -4.76 6.11 5.50
N VAL A 46 -5.81 5.37 5.17
CA VAL A 46 -5.75 4.29 4.16
C VAL A 46 -5.31 4.84 2.80
N LYS A 47 -5.87 5.97 2.38
CA LYS A 47 -5.51 6.63 1.12
C LYS A 47 -4.02 7.02 1.11
N GLN A 48 -3.54 7.67 2.17
CA GLN A 48 -2.14 8.06 2.29
C GLN A 48 -1.22 6.84 2.27
N ASN A 49 -1.54 5.81 3.06
CA ASN A 49 -0.79 4.57 3.12
C ASN A 49 -0.73 3.86 1.76
N TYR A 50 -1.82 3.89 0.99
CA TYR A 50 -1.84 3.38 -0.38
C TYR A 50 -0.86 4.15 -1.27
N PHE A 51 -0.91 5.49 -1.30
CA PHE A 51 -0.02 6.26 -2.19
C PHE A 51 1.46 6.17 -1.79
N GLU A 52 1.77 6.17 -0.49
CA GLU A 52 3.14 6.01 0.01
C GLU A 52 3.72 4.63 -0.33
N ASN A 53 2.89 3.58 -0.31
CA ASN A 53 3.34 2.21 -0.54
C ASN A 53 3.12 1.70 -1.97
N ALA A 54 2.25 2.31 -2.78
CA ALA A 54 1.91 1.84 -4.13
C ALA A 54 3.13 1.72 -5.04
N ASN A 55 4.10 2.62 -4.87
CA ASN A 55 5.32 2.64 -5.67
C ASN A 55 6.42 1.71 -5.14
N LYS A 56 6.29 1.14 -3.93
CA LYS A 56 7.35 0.31 -3.33
C LYS A 56 7.49 -1.05 -4.00
N PRO A 57 6.40 -1.82 -4.27
CA PRO A 57 6.51 -3.09 -4.99
C PRO A 57 7.08 -2.91 -6.40
N GLY A 58 6.63 -1.90 -7.14
CA GLY A 58 7.15 -1.61 -8.49
C GLY A 58 8.62 -1.23 -8.48
N ARG A 59 9.05 -0.38 -7.53
CA ARG A 59 10.46 -0.01 -7.36
C ARG A 59 11.33 -1.22 -6.98
N TRP A 60 10.86 -2.07 -6.07
CA TRP A 60 11.58 -3.28 -5.68
C TRP A 60 11.70 -4.29 -6.83
N LEU A 61 10.63 -4.49 -7.59
CA LEU A 61 10.67 -5.33 -8.79
C LEU A 61 11.66 -4.78 -9.82
N ALA A 62 11.60 -3.47 -10.13
CA ALA A 62 12.53 -2.84 -11.06
C ALA A 62 13.99 -2.97 -10.60
N TYR A 63 14.26 -2.75 -9.32
CA TYR A 63 15.60 -2.95 -8.74
C TYR A 63 16.08 -4.40 -8.89
N ARG A 64 15.20 -5.37 -8.57
CA ARG A 64 15.52 -6.80 -8.69
C ARG A 64 15.79 -7.18 -10.15
N LEU A 65 14.96 -6.75 -11.09
CA LEU A 65 15.15 -6.99 -12.53
C LEU A 65 16.46 -6.37 -13.02
N ARG A 66 16.81 -5.15 -12.58
CA ARG A 66 18.10 -4.54 -12.90
C ARG A 66 19.26 -5.39 -12.40
N LYS A 67 19.21 -5.85 -11.15
CA LYS A 67 20.23 -6.72 -10.56
C LYS A 67 20.33 -8.07 -11.26
N GLU A 68 19.21 -8.68 -11.64
CA GLU A 68 19.21 -9.92 -12.43
C GLU A 68 19.79 -9.71 -13.82
N LYS A 69 19.46 -8.59 -14.50
CA LYS A 69 20.05 -8.24 -15.80
C LYS A 69 21.56 -7.98 -15.70
N GLU A 70 22.01 -7.29 -14.67
CA GLU A 70 23.44 -7.09 -14.36
C GLU A 70 24.16 -8.44 -14.16
N LYS A 71 23.55 -9.38 -13.42
CA LYS A 71 24.09 -10.73 -13.20
C LYS A 71 24.12 -11.60 -14.46
N ARG A 72 23.16 -11.42 -15.38
CA ARG A 72 23.09 -12.16 -16.65
C ARG A 72 24.11 -11.67 -17.68
N TRP A 73 24.73 -10.51 -17.47
CA TRP A 73 25.77 -10.03 -18.36
C TRP A 73 27.05 -10.84 -18.13
N ILE A 74 27.49 -11.59 -19.13
CA ILE A 74 28.78 -12.30 -19.07
C ILE A 74 29.90 -11.25 -19.06
N GLN A 75 30.45 -11.01 -17.86
CA GLN A 75 31.45 -9.97 -17.65
C GLN A 75 32.79 -10.33 -18.26
N GLN A 76 33.11 -11.62 -18.41
CA GLN A 76 34.37 -12.10 -18.95
C GLN A 76 34.16 -13.45 -19.65
N LEU A 77 34.86 -13.70 -20.76
CA LEU A 77 34.94 -15.02 -21.40
C LEU A 77 36.40 -15.43 -21.53
N GLN A 78 36.68 -16.72 -21.34
CA GLN A 78 38.01 -17.27 -21.53
C GLN A 78 38.18 -17.74 -22.97
N ASP A 79 39.28 -17.34 -23.59
CA ASP A 79 39.66 -17.78 -24.92
C ASP A 79 40.28 -19.19 -24.88
N LYS A 80 40.44 -19.84 -26.04
CA LYS A 80 41.06 -21.17 -26.21
C LYS A 80 42.49 -21.22 -25.65
N GLU A 81 43.19 -20.09 -25.64
CA GLU A 81 44.53 -19.91 -25.06
C GLU A 81 44.53 -19.68 -23.54
N GLY A 82 43.36 -19.67 -22.90
CA GLY A 82 43.21 -19.45 -21.47
C GLY A 82 43.19 -17.98 -21.03
N LYS A 83 43.30 -17.01 -21.95
CA LYS A 83 43.25 -15.57 -21.65
C LYS A 83 41.82 -15.08 -21.41
N ILE A 84 41.67 -14.16 -20.46
CA ILE A 84 40.37 -13.57 -20.10
C ILE A 84 40.08 -12.37 -21.01
N GLN A 85 38.96 -12.41 -21.73
CA GLN A 85 38.47 -11.34 -22.60
C GLN A 85 37.29 -10.61 -21.96
N ASN A 86 37.45 -9.29 -21.81
CA ASN A 86 36.44 -8.40 -21.24
C ASN A 86 35.71 -7.59 -22.33
N ASP A 87 36.29 -7.48 -23.51
CA ASP A 87 35.75 -6.72 -24.64
C ASP A 87 34.54 -7.41 -25.27
N MET A 88 33.51 -6.61 -25.63
CA MET A 88 32.23 -7.14 -26.09
C MET A 88 32.28 -7.73 -27.49
N GLU A 89 33.10 -7.18 -28.40
CA GLU A 89 33.21 -7.71 -29.76
C GLU A 89 33.95 -9.05 -29.75
N LYS A 90 35.05 -9.14 -29.00
CA LYS A 90 35.80 -10.39 -28.82
C LYS A 90 34.97 -11.47 -28.15
N LYS A 91 34.15 -11.14 -27.14
CA LYS A 91 33.22 -12.09 -26.53
C LYS A 91 32.20 -12.66 -27.51
N LYS A 92 31.64 -11.83 -28.40
CA LYS A 92 30.69 -12.29 -29.42
C LYS A 92 31.36 -13.24 -30.41
N ALA A 93 32.58 -12.93 -30.84
CA ALA A 93 33.35 -13.81 -31.71
C ALA A 93 33.60 -15.18 -31.07
N LEU A 94 34.02 -15.22 -29.79
CA LEU A 94 34.22 -16.47 -29.05
C LEU A 94 32.94 -17.29 -28.89
N VAL A 95 31.81 -16.64 -28.61
CA VAL A 95 30.51 -17.33 -28.51
C VAL A 95 30.12 -17.93 -29.86
N LEU A 96 30.27 -17.19 -30.96
CA LEU A 96 29.97 -17.69 -32.30
C LEU A 96 30.86 -18.87 -32.68
N GLU A 97 32.17 -18.79 -32.38
CA GLU A 97 33.13 -19.87 -32.62
C GLU A 97 32.88 -21.12 -31.78
N TYR A 98 32.30 -20.99 -30.58
CA TYR A 98 31.96 -22.14 -29.73
C TYR A 98 30.70 -22.88 -30.22
N PHE A 99 29.73 -22.16 -30.79
CA PHE A 99 28.46 -22.73 -31.24
C PHE A 99 28.44 -23.15 -32.72
N HIS A 100 29.47 -22.80 -33.50
CA HIS A 100 29.72 -23.32 -34.86
C HIS A 100 30.60 -24.56 -34.79
#